data_AF-A0A8S9L433-F1
#
_entry.id   AF-A0A8S9L433-F1
#
_cell.length_a   1.000
_cell.length_b   1.000
_cell.length_c   1.000
_cell.angle_alpha   90.00
_cell.angle_beta   90.00
_cell.angle_gamma   90.00
#
_symmetry.space_group_name_H-M   'P 1'
#
loop_
_entity.id
_entity.type
_entity.pdbx_description
1 polymer ?
#
loop_
_entity_poly.entity_id
_entity_poly.type
_entity_poly.pdbx_seq_one_letter_code
_entity_poly.pdbx_strand_id
1 'polypeptide(L)'
;MLIDFTSYADVSTTPGHYVLYWELKGKYNNDIAEIDNKVLVECCYVVEESLNNFYKEFRSKDGSIGALEIRVVQQGTFDSLMEFFITQGASSTQYKTPICIKSSEALAILEEKVRSRFFTDKVPFL
;
A
#
# COMPACT_ATOMS: atom_id res chain seq x y z
N MET A 1 -0.39 -1.71 14.58
CA MET A 1 1.04 -1.49 14.26
C MET A 1 1.28 -1.97 12.83
N LEU A 2 2.03 -1.22 12.02
CA LEU A 2 2.44 -1.68 10.69
C LEU A 2 3.46 -2.81 10.83
N ILE A 3 3.20 -3.95 10.20
CA ILE A 3 4.07 -5.12 10.21
C ILE A 3 4.99 -5.10 9.00
N ASP A 4 4.41 -4.94 7.81
CA ASP A 4 5.16 -4.82 6.57
C ASP A 4 4.34 -4.03 5.54
N PHE A 5 5.01 -3.57 4.50
CA PHE A 5 4.37 -2.84 3.41
C PHE A 5 5.07 -3.04 2.06
N THR A 6 4.31 -2.85 1.00
CA THR A 6 4.83 -2.70 -0.37
C THR A 6 3.99 -1.71 -1.14
N SER A 7 4.38 -1.40 -2.38
CA SER A 7 3.75 -0.42 -3.24
C SER A 7 3.52 -0.93 -4.66
N TYR A 8 2.60 -0.29 -5.35
CA TYR A 8 2.28 -0.52 -6.75
C TYR A 8 1.86 0.80 -7.40
N ALA A 9 2.26 1.01 -8.66
CA ALA A 9 1.78 2.13 -9.46
C ALA A 9 0.57 1.65 -10.27
N ASP A 10 -0.63 2.03 -9.82
CA ASP A 10 -1.89 1.64 -10.45
C ASP A 10 -2.19 2.57 -11.62
N VAL A 11 -2.16 1.99 -12.82
CA VAL A 11 -2.43 2.69 -14.09
C VAL A 11 -3.71 2.16 -14.74
N SER A 12 -4.55 1.44 -13.98
CA SER A 12 -5.84 0.95 -14.46
C SER A 12 -6.89 2.08 -14.58
N THR A 13 -6.66 3.21 -13.91
CA THR A 13 -7.49 4.42 -13.97
C THR A 13 -6.73 5.60 -14.53
N THR A 14 -7.47 6.63 -14.97
CA THR A 14 -6.91 7.92 -15.42
C THR A 14 -7.49 9.06 -14.57
N PRO A 15 -6.66 9.81 -13.82
CA PRO A 15 -5.23 9.60 -13.64
C PRO A 15 -4.92 8.30 -12.87
N GLY A 16 -3.73 7.74 -13.09
CA GLY A 16 -3.21 6.64 -12.29
C GLY A 16 -2.73 7.15 -10.92
N HIS A 17 -2.57 6.26 -9.94
CA HIS A 17 -2.23 6.63 -8.57
C HIS A 17 -1.29 5.63 -7.91
N TYR A 18 -0.74 6.02 -6.76
CA TYR A 18 0.11 5.14 -5.96
C TYR A 18 -0.77 4.34 -4.99
N VAL A 19 -0.51 3.04 -4.94
CA VAL A 19 -1.15 2.10 -4.01
C VAL A 19 -0.09 1.61 -3.04
N LEU A 20 -0.39 1.67 -1.75
CA LEU A 20 0.41 1.05 -0.69
C LEU A 20 -0.38 -0.09 -0.07
N TYR A 21 0.21 -1.29 -0.02
CA TYR A 21 -0.35 -2.42 0.71
C TYR A 21 0.23 -2.45 2.11
N TRP A 22 -0.62 -2.38 3.13
CA TRP A 22 -0.21 -2.35 4.53
C TRP A 22 -0.75 -3.57 5.27
N GLU A 23 0.15 -4.38 5.84
CA GLU A 23 -0.25 -5.41 6.79
C GLU A 23 -0.18 -4.86 8.21
N LEU A 24 -1.31 -4.90 8.93
CA LEU A 24 -1.45 -4.31 10.24
C LEU A 24 -1.70 -5.38 11.31
N LYS A 25 -1.09 -5.21 12.48
CA LYS A 25 -1.36 -6.02 13.69
C LYS A 25 -2.08 -5.19 14.75
N GLY A 26 -3.24 -5.68 15.19
CA GLY A 26 -4.00 -5.15 16.33
C GLY A 26 -3.29 -5.38 17.67
N LYS A 27 -3.68 -4.64 18.71
CA LYS A 27 -3.08 -4.80 20.06
C LYS A 27 -3.55 -6.07 20.78
N TYR A 28 -4.76 -6.54 20.50
CA TYR A 28 -5.32 -7.79 21.01
C TYR A 28 -5.91 -8.60 19.85
N ASN A 29 -5.72 -9.92 19.88
CA ASN A 29 -6.17 -10.95 18.91
C ASN A 29 -6.85 -10.46 17.63
N ASN A 30 -6.11 -10.43 16.51
CA ASN A 30 -6.58 -10.39 15.11
C ASN A 30 -7.61 -9.31 14.69
N ASP A 31 -7.99 -8.39 15.56
CA ASP A 31 -8.99 -7.38 15.24
C ASP A 31 -8.33 -6.10 14.74
N ILE A 32 -8.09 -6.05 13.43
CA ILE A 32 -7.90 -4.80 12.66
C ILE A 32 -9.13 -3.88 12.84
N ALA A 33 -10.26 -4.44 13.32
CA ALA A 33 -11.52 -3.76 13.61
C ALA A 33 -11.43 -2.56 14.59
N GLU A 34 -10.31 -2.37 15.28
CA GLU A 34 -10.11 -1.23 16.19
C GLU A 34 -9.45 0.00 15.55
N ILE A 35 -8.96 -0.06 14.31
CA ILE A 35 -8.35 1.12 13.68
C ILE A 35 -9.45 1.98 13.06
N ASP A 36 -9.65 3.19 13.61
CA ASP A 36 -10.57 4.17 13.05
C ASP A 36 -10.20 4.48 11.59
N ASN A 37 -11.16 4.29 10.68
CA ASN A 37 -11.03 4.58 9.25
C ASN A 37 -10.49 5.99 8.99
N LYS A 38 -10.84 6.97 9.83
CA LYS A 38 -10.33 8.35 9.70
C LYS A 38 -8.81 8.43 9.88
N VAL A 39 -8.25 7.58 10.74
CA VAL A 39 -6.80 7.51 10.92
C VAL A 39 -6.12 6.99 9.66
N LEU A 40 -6.71 6.00 8.98
CA LEU A 40 -6.14 5.46 7.73
C LEU A 40 -6.26 6.44 6.55
N VAL A 41 -7.34 7.22 6.48
CA VAL A 41 -7.46 8.34 5.54
C VAL A 41 -6.39 9.39 5.82
N GLU A 42 -6.17 9.77 7.09
CA GLU A 42 -5.12 10.71 7.47
C GLU A 42 -3.72 10.14 7.17
N CYS A 43 -3.50 8.84 7.34
CA CYS A 43 -2.25 8.20 6.93
C CYS A 43 -1.99 8.34 5.43
N CYS A 44 -3.01 8.21 4.57
CA CYS A 44 -2.86 8.44 3.13
C CYS A 44 -2.33 9.86 2.87
N TYR A 45 -2.93 10.85 3.54
CA TYR A 45 -2.52 12.25 3.42
C TYR A 45 -1.10 12.51 3.91
N VAL A 46 -0.74 12.00 5.10
CA VAL A 46 0.62 12.16 5.67
C VAL A 46 1.68 11.53 4.76
N VAL A 47 1.37 10.40 4.10
CA VAL A 47 2.26 9.82 3.10
C VAL A 47 2.41 10.75 1.90
N GLU A 48 1.30 11.23 1.30
CA GLU A 48 1.38 12.18 0.17
C GLU A 48 2.20 13.42 0.53
N GLU A 49 2.01 13.96 1.74
CA GLU A 49 2.74 15.12 2.24
C GLU A 49 4.23 14.88 2.45
N SER A 50 4.64 13.64 2.61
CA SER A 50 6.04 13.25 2.79
C SER A 50 6.74 12.94 1.46
N LEU A 51 6.02 12.91 0.35
CA LEU A 51 6.59 12.73 -0.99
C LEU A 51 7.20 14.04 -1.51
N ASN A 52 8.03 13.92 -2.55
CA ASN A 52 8.75 15.06 -3.10
C ASN A 52 7.83 16.08 -3.78
N ASN A 53 8.36 17.28 -4.00
CA ASN A 53 7.59 18.38 -4.59
C ASN A 53 7.03 18.05 -5.98
N PHE A 54 7.70 17.22 -6.79
CA PHE A 54 7.18 16.80 -8.09
C PHE A 54 5.90 15.98 -7.95
N TYR A 55 5.86 15.01 -7.03
CA TYR A 55 4.65 14.26 -6.75
C TYR A 55 3.51 15.21 -6.34
N LYS A 56 3.81 16.15 -5.43
CA LYS A 56 2.81 17.12 -4.96
C LYS A 56 2.31 18.04 -6.07
N GLU A 57 3.19 18.49 -6.97
CA GLU A 57 2.82 19.27 -8.16
C GLU A 57 1.91 18.47 -9.10
N PHE A 58 2.28 17.23 -9.42
CA PHE A 58 1.48 16.35 -10.27
C PHE A 58 0.13 15.98 -9.64
N ARG A 59 0.06 15.88 -8.32
CA ARG A 59 -1.15 15.58 -7.55
C ARG A 59 -2.08 16.79 -7.37
N SER A 60 -1.54 18.00 -7.26
CA SER A 60 -2.29 19.21 -6.91
C SER A 60 -2.58 20.14 -8.10
N LYS A 61 -1.56 20.50 -8.88
CA LYS A 61 -1.66 21.48 -9.98
C LYS A 61 -2.03 20.80 -11.30
N ASP A 62 -1.30 19.75 -11.65
CA ASP A 62 -1.46 19.12 -12.96
C ASP A 62 -2.61 18.11 -12.96
N GLY A 63 -2.91 17.52 -11.80
CA GLY A 63 -3.92 16.46 -11.66
C GLY A 63 -3.58 15.17 -12.43
N SER A 64 -2.30 14.98 -12.77
CA SER A 64 -1.80 13.84 -13.54
C SER A 64 -1.54 12.60 -12.68
N ILE A 65 -1.51 12.75 -11.35
CA ILE A 65 -1.49 11.67 -10.37
C ILE A 65 -2.77 11.74 -9.52
N GLY A 66 -3.48 10.62 -9.43
CA GLY A 66 -4.66 10.46 -8.58
C GLY A 66 -4.32 10.36 -7.09
N ALA A 67 -5.35 10.41 -6.25
CA ALA A 67 -5.24 10.26 -4.80
C ALA A 67 -4.50 8.98 -4.40
N LEU A 68 -3.50 9.09 -3.51
CA LEU A 68 -2.84 7.92 -2.94
C LEU A 68 -3.84 7.02 -2.22
N GLU A 69 -3.67 5.71 -2.42
CA GLU A 69 -4.49 4.67 -1.82
C GLU A 69 -3.67 3.82 -0.86
N ILE A 70 -4.19 3.60 0.35
CA ILE A 70 -3.72 2.53 1.25
C ILE A 70 -4.72 1.38 1.20
N ARG A 71 -4.24 0.19 0.83
CA ARG A 71 -4.96 -1.09 0.87
C ARG A 71 -4.49 -1.87 2.08
N VAL A 72 -5.36 -2.03 3.08
CA VAL A 72 -5.03 -2.87 4.25
C VAL A 72 -5.29 -4.32 3.90
N VAL A 73 -4.28 -5.17 4.12
CA VAL A 73 -4.34 -6.60 3.83
C VAL A 73 -4.48 -7.42 5.11
N GLN A 74 -4.95 -8.65 4.96
CA GLN A 74 -5.04 -9.61 6.07
C GLN A 74 -3.64 -9.93 6.66
N GLN A 75 -3.57 -10.24 7.95
CA GLN A 75 -2.34 -10.72 8.58
C GLN A 75 -1.85 -12.04 7.95
N GLY A 76 -0.55 -12.18 7.73
CA GLY A 76 0.08 -13.29 6.99
C GLY A 76 -0.01 -13.13 5.47
N THR A 77 -0.34 -11.93 4.98
CA THR A 77 -0.30 -11.65 3.53
C THR A 77 1.13 -11.63 3.03
N PHE A 78 2.02 -10.96 3.76
CA PHE A 78 3.42 -10.85 3.39
C PHE A 78 4.17 -12.18 3.55
N ASP A 79 3.72 -13.07 4.43
CA ASP A 79 4.23 -14.46 4.50
C ASP A 79 3.93 -15.22 3.19
N SER A 80 2.70 -15.15 2.69
CA SER A 80 2.37 -15.77 1.40
C SER A 80 3.08 -15.11 0.20
N LEU A 81 3.32 -13.79 0.28
CA LEU A 81 4.10 -13.09 -0.73
C LEU A 81 5.57 -13.58 -0.73
N MET A 82 6.14 -13.77 0.46
CA MET A 82 7.48 -14.35 0.62
C MET A 82 7.53 -15.78 0.07
N GLU A 83 6.58 -16.64 0.45
CA GLU A 83 6.48 -18.00 -0.08
C GLU A 83 6.41 -18.01 -1.60
N PHE A 84 5.59 -17.14 -2.20
CA PHE A 84 5.54 -16.98 -3.65
C PHE A 84 6.92 -16.68 -4.23
N PHE A 85 7.63 -15.67 -3.75
CA PHE A 85 8.96 -15.35 -4.29
C PHE A 85 9.98 -16.47 -4.06
N ILE A 86 9.91 -17.21 -2.94
CA ILE A 86 10.75 -18.39 -2.70
C ILE A 86 10.46 -19.47 -3.74
N THR A 87 9.20 -19.74 -4.07
CA THR A 87 8.86 -20.71 -5.14
C THR A 87 9.34 -20.27 -6.52
N GLN A 88 9.49 -18.96 -6.75
CA GLN A 88 10.10 -18.38 -7.95
C GLN A 88 11.64 -18.34 -7.90
N GLY A 89 12.25 -18.92 -6.87
CA GLY A 89 13.71 -19.08 -6.75
C GLY A 89 14.42 -18.05 -5.86
N ALA A 90 13.69 -17.22 -5.12
CA ALA A 90 14.31 -16.34 -4.13
C ALA A 90 14.88 -17.16 -2.95
N SER A 91 16.00 -16.69 -2.40
CA SER A 91 16.60 -17.29 -1.21
C SER A 91 15.76 -16.98 0.04
N SER A 92 15.37 -18.02 0.77
CA SER A 92 14.60 -17.87 2.02
C SER A 92 15.39 -17.15 3.13
N THR A 93 16.71 -17.25 3.16
CA THR A 93 17.56 -16.64 4.18
C THR A 93 17.93 -15.19 3.88
N GLN A 94 17.71 -14.73 2.65
CA GLN A 94 18.04 -13.39 2.20
C GLN A 94 16.81 -12.60 1.74
N TYR A 95 15.63 -13.21 1.82
CA TYR A 95 14.41 -12.57 1.39
C TYR A 95 14.17 -11.27 2.15
N LYS A 96 13.76 -10.26 1.39
CA LYS A 96 13.19 -9.02 1.89
C LYS A 96 11.99 -8.70 1.03
N THR A 97 10.94 -8.21 1.66
CA THR A 97 9.76 -7.69 0.96
C THR A 97 10.19 -6.62 -0.05
N PRO A 98 9.90 -6.81 -1.35
CA PRO A 98 10.16 -5.77 -2.34
C PRO A 98 9.33 -4.54 -2.01
N ILE A 99 9.93 -3.35 -2.03
CA ILE A 99 9.21 -2.10 -1.74
C ILE A 99 8.18 -1.79 -2.82
N CYS A 100 8.38 -2.26 -4.05
CA CYS A 100 7.49 -2.03 -5.18
C CYS A 100 7.30 -3.34 -5.97
N ILE A 101 6.04 -3.76 -6.15
CA ILE A 101 5.67 -4.97 -6.89
C ILE A 101 5.33 -4.62 -8.34
N LYS A 102 5.84 -5.43 -9.26
CA LYS A 102 5.52 -5.36 -10.70
C LYS A 102 4.96 -6.66 -11.28
N SER A 103 5.18 -7.80 -10.61
CA SER A 103 4.62 -9.09 -11.06
C SER A 103 3.11 -9.10 -10.83
N SER A 104 2.37 -9.42 -11.89
CA SER A 104 0.91 -9.57 -11.86
C SER A 104 0.45 -10.65 -10.90
N GLU A 105 1.21 -11.73 -10.77
CA GLU A 105 0.93 -12.86 -9.88
C GLU A 105 1.12 -12.45 -8.41
N ALA A 106 2.20 -11.74 -8.10
CA ALA A 106 2.42 -11.17 -6.77
C ALA A 106 1.35 -10.14 -6.39
N LEU A 107 0.92 -9.30 -7.34
CA LEU A 107 -0.20 -8.37 -7.13
C LEU A 107 -1.52 -9.11 -6.89
N ALA A 108 -1.78 -10.20 -7.60
CA ALA A 108 -2.99 -10.99 -7.40
C ALA A 108 -3.08 -11.55 -5.97
N ILE A 109 -1.95 -12.04 -5.42
CA ILE A 109 -1.88 -12.50 -4.02
C ILE A 109 -2.21 -11.37 -3.03
N LEU A 110 -1.68 -10.17 -3.27
CA LEU A 110 -1.95 -8.99 -2.45
C LEU A 110 -3.44 -8.59 -2.54
N GLU A 111 -3.96 -8.47 -3.77
CA GLU A 111 -5.34 -8.07 -4.06
C GLU A 111 -6.37 -9.02 -3.46
N GLU A 112 -6.14 -10.33 -3.54
CA GLU A 112 -7.02 -11.35 -2.94
C GLU A 112 -7.18 -11.17 -1.43
N LYS A 113 -6.14 -10.64 -0.77
CA LYS A 113 -6.10 -10.47 0.69
C LYS A 113 -6.41 -9.05 1.16
N VAL A 114 -6.80 -8.14 0.27
CA VAL A 114 -7.23 -6.79 0.65
C VAL A 114 -8.54 -6.86 1.43
N ARG A 115 -8.56 -6.25 2.61
CA ARG A 115 -9.75 -6.14 3.47
C ARG A 115 -10.45 -4.80 3.35
N SER A 116 -9.69 -3.74 3.13
CA SER A 116 -10.22 -2.37 3.08
C SER A 116 -9.29 -1.46 2.30
N ARG A 117 -9.87 -0.42 1.70
CA ARG A 117 -9.19 0.55 0.84
C ARG A 117 -9.50 1.95 1.35
N PHE A 118 -8.47 2.79 1.40
CA PHE A 118 -8.57 4.16 1.89
C PHE A 118 -7.86 5.08 0.91
N PHE A 119 -8.47 6.23 0.65
CA PHE A 119 -7.87 7.30 -0.14
C PHE A 119 -7.74 8.54 0.73
N THR A 120 -6.76 9.38 0.43
CA THR A 120 -6.73 10.75 0.97
C THR A 120 -7.95 11.54 0.49
N ASP A 121 -8.55 12.33 1.39
CA ASP A 121 -9.60 13.30 1.08
C ASP A 121 -9.06 14.74 0.91
N LYS A 122 -7.74 14.90 1.06
CA LYS A 122 -7.01 16.17 0.97
C LYS A 122 -6.05 16.16 -0.20
N VAL A 123 -5.57 17.35 -0.54
CA VAL A 123 -4.51 17.55 -1.53
C VAL A 123 -3.26 18.02 -0.79
N PRO A 124 -2.06 17.49 -1.10
CA PRO A 124 -0.82 17.88 -0.45
C PRO A 124 -0.46 19.36 -0.70
N PHE A 125 0.23 19.98 0.26
CA PHE A 125 0.73 21.35 0.18
C PHE A 125 2.07 21.40 -0.56
N LEU A 126 2.21 22.39 -1.44
CA LEU A 126 3.45 22.64 -2.20
C LEU A 126 4.54 23.28 -1.36
#